data_AF-A0A383DFK8-F1
#
_entry.id   AF-A0A383DFK8-F1
#
_cell.length_a   1.000
_cell.length_b   1.000
_cell.length_c   1.000
_cell.angle_alpha   90.00
_cell.angle_beta   90.00
_cell.angle_gamma   90.00
#
_symmetry.space_group_name_H-M   'P 1'
#
loop_
_entity.id
_entity.type
_entity.pdbx_description
1 polymer ?
#
loop_
_entity_poly.entity_id
_entity_poly.type
_entity_poly.pdbx_seq_one_letter_code
_entity_poly.pdbx_strand_id
1 'polypeptide(L)'
;MLKVMHQLYDVFEPQERREVKWIFVAVLLMASFDLLGLVSIMPFMTVVADSSITHRNPNLEWIYNTFNFSSIQWFLFFLGCVSLLFLTIATAVNVGGNWFLVKFTRKCQHTVRKRLMTHYLRQ
;
A
#
# COMPACT_ATOMS: atom_id res chain seq x y z
N MET A 1 21.85 21.34 3.41
CA MET A 1 20.92 20.18 3.46
C MET A 1 21.56 18.87 2.98
N LEU A 2 22.17 18.83 1.79
CA LEU A 2 22.87 17.63 1.27
C LEU A 2 23.94 17.03 2.23
N LYS A 3 24.67 17.86 2.96
CA LYS A 3 25.69 17.42 3.93
C LYS A 3 25.10 16.63 5.12
N VAL A 4 23.91 17.02 5.57
CA VAL A 4 23.17 16.35 6.66
C VAL A 4 22.68 14.98 6.19
N MET A 5 22.23 14.90 4.94
CA MET A 5 21.80 13.65 4.31
C MET A 5 22.96 12.65 4.19
N HIS A 6 24.16 13.13 3.85
CA HIS A 6 25.38 12.32 3.83
C HIS A 6 25.78 11.84 5.23
N GLN A 7 25.76 12.73 6.23
CA GLN A 7 26.06 12.36 7.62
C GLN A 7 25.08 11.32 8.16
N LEU A 8 23.78 11.46 7.88
CA LEU A 8 22.78 10.44 8.20
C LEU A 8 23.11 9.10 7.55
N TYR A 9 23.51 9.12 6.27
CA TYR A 9 23.88 7.91 5.53
C TYR A 9 25.12 7.20 6.11
N ASP A 10 26.05 7.96 6.71
CA ASP A 10 27.24 7.43 7.38
C ASP A 10 26.98 6.91 8.80
N VAL A 11 25.87 7.31 9.44
CA VAL A 11 25.42 6.68 10.70
C VAL A 11 24.88 5.27 10.45
N PHE A 12 24.26 5.03 9.29
CA PHE A 12 23.71 3.72 8.91
C PHE A 12 24.82 2.70 8.58
N GLU A 13 24.68 1.50 9.13
CA GLU A 13 25.61 0.40 8.87
C GLU A 13 25.42 -0.14 7.43
N PRO A 14 26.47 -0.61 6.72
CA PRO A 14 26.36 -1.06 5.33
C PRO A 14 25.31 -2.16 5.09
N GLN A 15 24.98 -2.96 6.10
CA GLN A 15 23.90 -3.94 6.03
C GLN A 15 22.50 -3.29 6.02
N GLU A 16 22.31 -2.21 6.77
CA GLU A 16 21.04 -1.46 6.84
C GLU A 16 20.76 -0.73 5.53
N ARG A 17 21.80 -0.31 4.79
CA ARG A 17 21.66 0.33 3.46
C ARG A 17 20.96 -0.56 2.43
N ARG A 18 21.16 -1.88 2.48
CA ARG A 18 20.48 -2.83 1.57
C ARG A 18 19.02 -3.04 1.98
N GLU A 19 18.75 -3.08 3.28
CA GLU A 19 17.39 -3.17 3.81
C GLU A 19 16.55 -1.94 3.46
N VAL A 20 17.14 -0.74 3.45
CA VAL A 20 16.46 0.49 2.99
C VAL A 20 15.93 0.36 1.56
N LYS A 21 16.69 -0.25 0.64
CA LYS A 21 16.21 -0.49 -0.74
C LYS A 21 14.99 -1.42 -0.77
N TRP A 22 14.99 -2.47 0.04
CA TRP A 22 13.85 -3.38 0.17
C TRP A 22 12.63 -2.70 0.75
N ILE A 23 12.81 -1.85 1.78
CA ILE A 23 11.73 -1.07 2.38
C ILE A 23 11.16 -0.09 1.36
N PHE A 24 12.01 0.57 0.59
CA PHE A 24 11.56 1.50 -0.44
C PHE A 24 10.66 0.80 -1.47
N VAL A 25 11.07 -0.38 -1.95
CA VAL A 25 10.24 -1.20 -2.85
C VAL A 25 8.95 -1.66 -2.16
N ALA A 26 9.01 -2.07 -0.89
CA ALA A 26 7.81 -2.45 -0.14
C ALA A 26 6.81 -1.29 -0.01
N VAL A 27 7.29 -0.08 0.29
CA VAL A 27 6.45 1.12 0.38
C VAL A 27 5.83 1.48 -0.98
N LEU A 28 6.59 1.37 -2.07
CA LEU A 28 6.04 1.55 -3.42
C LEU A 28 4.93 0.55 -3.74
N LEU A 29 5.11 -0.71 -3.35
CA LEU A 29 4.07 -1.73 -3.49
C LEU A 29 2.84 -1.40 -2.65
N MET A 30 3.01 -1.05 -1.37
CA MET A 30 1.90 -0.64 -0.50
C MET A 30 1.08 0.50 -1.12
N ALA A 31 1.76 1.57 -1.56
CA ALA A 31 1.10 2.72 -2.20
C ALA A 31 0.37 2.32 -3.49
N SER A 32 0.93 1.41 -4.29
CA SER A 32 0.28 0.92 -5.51
C SER A 32 -1.00 0.15 -5.17
N PHE A 33 -0.96 -0.72 -4.17
CA PHE A 33 -2.13 -1.48 -3.73
C PHE A 33 -3.20 -0.59 -3.08
N ASP A 34 -2.81 0.44 -2.35
CA ASP A 34 -3.76 1.43 -1.80
C ASP A 34 -4.52 2.15 -2.92
N LEU A 35 -3.81 2.61 -3.95
CA LEU A 35 -4.44 3.23 -5.11
C LEU A 35 -5.39 2.26 -5.83
N LEU A 36 -5.00 0.99 -6.00
CA LEU A 36 -5.86 -0.03 -6.60
C LEU A 36 -7.12 -0.29 -5.76
N GLY A 37 -6.99 -0.41 -4.44
CA GLY A 37 -8.13 -0.58 -3.53
C GLY A 37 -9.10 0.60 -3.61
N LEU A 38 -8.58 1.83 -3.64
CA LEU A 38 -9.37 3.06 -3.73
C LEU A 38 -10.11 3.17 -5.07
N VAL A 39 -9.42 2.88 -6.18
CA VAL A 39 -10.01 2.88 -7.53
C VAL A 39 -11.07 1.77 -7.68
N SER A 40 -10.89 0.62 -7.03
CA SER A 40 -11.85 -0.50 -7.12
C SER A 40 -13.23 -0.16 -6.54
N ILE A 41 -13.33 0.82 -5.65
CA ILE A 41 -14.61 1.23 -5.03
C ILE A 41 -15.38 2.20 -5.95
N MET A 42 -14.69 2.95 -6.82
CA MET A 42 -15.32 3.92 -7.72
C MET A 42 -16.44 3.33 -8.58
N PRO A 43 -16.25 2.21 -9.32
CA PRO A 43 -17.32 1.68 -10.16
C PRO A 43 -18.55 1.27 -9.32
N PHE A 44 -18.35 0.71 -8.12
CA PHE A 44 -19.43 0.41 -7.19
C PHE A 44 -20.21 1.67 -6.81
N MET A 45 -19.51 2.71 -6.35
CA MET A 45 -20.13 3.99 -5.97
C MET A 45 -20.90 4.62 -7.12
N THR A 46 -20.36 4.59 -8.34
CA THR A 46 -21.04 5.19 -9.51
C THR A 46 -22.34 4.47 -9.88
N VAL A 47 -22.36 3.14 -9.83
CA VAL A 47 -23.55 2.36 -10.21
C VAL A 47 -24.61 2.40 -9.11
N VAL A 48 -24.20 2.50 -7.83
CA VAL A 48 -25.14 2.70 -6.72
C VAL A 48 -25.79 4.08 -6.78
N ALA A 49 -25.04 5.12 -7.16
CA ALA A 49 -25.56 6.49 -7.25
C ALA A 49 -26.55 6.67 -8.42
N ASP A 50 -26.26 6.07 -9.58
CA ASP A 50 -27.16 6.06 -10.72
C ASP A 50 -26.97 4.76 -11.52
N SER A 51 -27.94 3.86 -11.43
CA SER A 51 -27.92 2.58 -12.13
C SER A 51 -27.93 2.73 -13.67
N SER A 52 -28.41 3.86 -14.19
CA SER A 52 -28.47 4.12 -15.64
C SER A 52 -27.08 4.33 -16.26
N ILE A 53 -26.06 4.65 -15.45
CA ILE A 53 -24.67 4.79 -15.89
C ILE A 53 -24.10 3.48 -16.46
N THR A 54 -24.60 2.33 -15.99
CA THR A 54 -24.18 1.00 -16.47
C THR A 54 -24.32 0.87 -17.98
N HIS A 55 -25.35 1.48 -18.58
CA HIS A 55 -25.62 1.45 -20.02
C HIS A 55 -25.10 2.67 -20.78
N ARG A 56 -24.53 3.67 -20.08
CA ARG A 56 -23.96 4.87 -20.70
C ARG A 56 -22.44 4.81 -20.79
N ASN A 57 -21.80 4.05 -19.91
CA ASN A 57 -20.35 3.93 -19.88
C ASN A 57 -19.91 2.62 -20.53
N PRO A 58 -19.17 2.65 -21.64
CA PRO A 58 -18.78 1.45 -22.39
C PRO A 58 -17.96 0.47 -21.55
N ASN A 59 -17.19 0.96 -20.57
CA ASN A 59 -16.40 0.09 -19.70
C ASN A 59 -17.30 -0.71 -18.74
N LEU A 60 -18.31 -0.08 -18.16
CA LEU A 60 -19.24 -0.74 -17.23
C LEU A 60 -20.19 -1.68 -17.99
N GLU A 61 -20.67 -1.25 -19.16
CA GLU A 61 -21.52 -2.05 -20.02
C GLU A 61 -20.81 -3.31 -20.51
N TRP A 62 -19.54 -3.19 -20.91
CA TRP A 62 -18.73 -4.33 -21.31
C TRP A 62 -18.58 -5.35 -20.18
N ILE A 63 -18.32 -4.91 -18.95
CA ILE A 63 -18.23 -5.81 -17.79
C ILE A 63 -19.59 -6.46 -17.51
N TYR A 64 -20.68 -5.68 -17.56
CA TYR A 64 -22.03 -6.18 -17.34
C TYR A 64 -22.42 -7.28 -18.33
N ASN A 65 -22.16 -7.05 -19.62
CA ASN A 65 -22.47 -7.98 -20.70
C ASN A 65 -21.53 -9.21 -20.70
N THR A 66 -20.24 -9.03 -20.40
CA THR A 66 -19.26 -10.13 -20.37
C THR A 66 -19.59 -11.14 -19.28
N PHE A 67 -20.01 -10.67 -18.10
CA PHE A 67 -20.43 -11.54 -16.99
C PHE A 67 -21.91 -11.95 -17.06
N ASN A 68 -22.65 -11.48 -18.08
CA ASN A 68 -24.03 -11.84 -18.39
C ASN A 68 -24.97 -11.74 -17.17
N PHE A 69 -24.89 -10.62 -16.45
CA PHE A 69 -25.71 -10.40 -15.26
C PHE A 69 -27.19 -10.19 -15.64
N SER A 70 -28.10 -10.92 -14.99
CA SER A 70 -29.54 -10.80 -15.25
C SER A 70 -30.20 -9.56 -14.60
N SER A 71 -29.56 -8.94 -13.61
CA SER A 71 -30.10 -7.79 -12.89
C SER A 71 -28.98 -6.88 -12.38
N ILE A 72 -29.27 -5.57 -12.34
CA ILE A 72 -28.39 -4.55 -11.76
C ILE A 72 -28.04 -4.84 -10.29
N GLN A 73 -28.94 -5.47 -9.54
CA GLN A 73 -28.71 -5.83 -8.14
C GLN A 73 -27.59 -6.86 -7.98
N TRP A 74 -27.56 -7.87 -8.85
CA TRP A 74 -26.49 -8.88 -8.86
C TRP A 74 -25.16 -8.30 -9.33
N PHE A 75 -25.20 -7.39 -10.30
CA PHE A 75 -24.02 -6.65 -10.73
C PHE A 75 -23.43 -5.79 -9.60
N LEU A 76 -24.27 -5.05 -8.87
CA LEU A 76 -23.87 -4.29 -7.69
C LEU A 76 -23.30 -5.16 -6.59
N PHE A 77 -23.92 -6.31 -6.30
CA PHE A 77 -23.41 -7.27 -5.32
C PHE A 77 -22.02 -7.80 -5.71
N PHE A 78 -21.83 -8.17 -6.98
CA PHE A 78 -20.54 -8.61 -7.50
C PHE A 78 -19.49 -7.52 -7.36
N LEU A 79 -19.79 -6.31 -7.80
CA LEU A 79 -18.86 -5.17 -7.76
C LEU A 79 -18.48 -4.78 -6.32
N GLY A 80 -19.44 -4.86 -5.40
CA GLY A 80 -19.21 -4.71 -3.96
C GLY A 80 -18.27 -5.79 -3.42
N CYS A 81 -18.52 -7.06 -3.73
CA CYS A 81 -17.67 -8.18 -3.31
C CYS A 81 -16.24 -8.05 -3.85
N VAL A 82 -16.09 -7.68 -5.12
CA VAL A 82 -14.80 -7.40 -5.75
C VAL A 82 -14.09 -6.25 -5.04
N SER A 83 -14.77 -5.13 -4.79
CA SER A 83 -14.17 -3.99 -4.10
C SER A 83 -13.71 -4.34 -2.68
N LEU A 84 -14.50 -5.12 -1.94
CA LEU A 84 -14.16 -5.57 -0.59
C LEU A 84 -12.93 -6.48 -0.63
N LEU A 85 -12.87 -7.39 -1.59
CA LEU A 85 -11.72 -8.28 -1.79
C LEU A 85 -10.45 -7.49 -2.11
N PHE A 86 -10.50 -6.53 -3.03
CA PHE A 86 -9.35 -5.66 -3.33
C PHE A 86 -8.91 -4.83 -2.12
N LEU A 87 -9.86 -4.26 -1.37
CA LEU A 87 -9.56 -3.51 -0.15
C LEU A 87 -8.90 -4.39 0.92
N THR A 88 -9.37 -5.62 1.07
CA THR A 88 -8.80 -6.60 2.01
C THR A 88 -7.38 -6.98 1.61
N ILE A 89 -7.11 -7.18 0.32
CA ILE A 89 -5.76 -7.45 -0.16
C ILE A 89 -4.86 -6.24 0.06
N ALA A 90 -5.32 -5.03 -0.27
CA ALA A 90 -4.54 -3.80 -0.10
C ALA A 90 -4.17 -3.56 1.37
N THR A 91 -5.13 -3.75 2.28
CA THR A 91 -4.89 -3.64 3.72
C THR A 91 -3.96 -4.74 4.24
N ALA A 92 -4.08 -5.98 3.77
CA ALA A 92 -3.16 -7.06 4.13
C ALA A 92 -1.71 -6.77 3.70
N VAL A 93 -1.51 -6.26 2.46
CA VAL A 93 -0.20 -5.80 1.98
C VAL A 93 0.34 -4.66 2.85
N ASN A 94 -0.53 -3.73 3.24
CA ASN A 94 -0.17 -2.62 4.12
C ASN A 94 0.25 -3.06 5.52
N VAL A 95 -0.43 -4.05 6.10
CA VAL A 95 -0.05 -4.61 7.40
C VAL A 95 1.32 -5.29 7.31
N GLY A 96 1.53 -6.10 6.27
CA GLY A 96 2.82 -6.78 6.04
C GLY A 96 3.98 -5.80 5.84
N GLY A 97 3.79 -4.77 5.03
CA GLY A 97 4.80 -3.74 4.79
C GLY A 97 5.09 -2.88 6.02
N ASN A 98 4.05 -2.53 6.80
CA ASN A 98 4.24 -1.80 8.07
C ASN A 98 5.02 -2.63 9.09
N TRP A 99 4.73 -3.93 9.19
CA TRP A 99 5.50 -4.82 10.06
C TRP A 99 6.99 -4.82 9.70
N PHE A 100 7.32 -4.86 8.41
CA PHE A 100 8.70 -4.78 7.93
C PHE A 100 9.35 -3.43 8.25
N LEU A 101 8.63 -2.33 8.06
CA LEU A 101 9.10 -0.96 8.38
C LEU A 101 9.38 -0.80 9.88
N VAL A 102 8.48 -1.27 10.74
CA VAL A 102 8.65 -1.22 12.20
C VAL A 102 9.84 -2.07 12.63
N LYS A 103 9.99 -3.28 12.06
CA LYS A 103 11.13 -4.16 12.36
C LYS A 103 12.47 -3.48 12.03
N PHE A 104 12.57 -2.86 10.85
CA PHE A 104 13.76 -2.11 10.46
C PHE A 104 14.03 -0.91 11.37
N THR A 105 12.99 -0.14 11.67
CA THR A 105 13.10 1.05 12.55
C THR A 105 13.62 0.66 13.93
N ARG A 106 13.11 -0.43 14.52
CA ARG A 106 13.58 -0.96 15.81
C ARG A 106 15.05 -1.39 15.76
N LYS A 107 15.48 -2.04 14.68
CA LYS A 107 16.87 -2.46 14.46
C LYS A 107 17.81 -1.25 14.44
N CYS A 108 17.52 -0.27 13.59
CA CYS A 108 18.31 0.96 13.48
C CYS A 108 18.35 1.73 14.82
N GLN A 109 17.21 1.87 15.51
CA GLN A 109 17.16 2.49 16.83
C GLN A 109 18.06 1.79 17.85
N HIS A 110 18.09 0.46 17.85
CA HIS A 110 18.97 -0.31 18.73
C HIS A 110 20.45 -0.07 18.42
N THR A 111 20.83 -0.13 17.13
CA THR A 111 22.20 0.13 16.65
C THR A 111 22.68 1.52 17.07
N VAL A 112 21.88 2.56 16.81
CA VAL A 112 22.21 3.95 17.12
C VAL A 112 22.36 4.15 18.64
N ARG A 113 21.40 3.66 19.44
CA ARG A 113 21.46 3.78 20.91
C ARG A 113 22.70 3.11 21.49
N LYS A 114 23.03 1.90 21.02
CA LYS A 114 24.21 1.15 21.48
C LYS A 114 25.50 1.90 21.14
N ARG A 115 25.61 2.43 19.92
CA ARG A 115 26.80 3.18 19.47
C ARG A 115 26.99 4.46 20.27
N LEU A 116 25.90 5.20 20.54
CA LEU A 116 25.93 6.41 21.37
C LEU A 116 26.40 6.08 22.80
N MET A 117 25.77 5.10 23.45
CA MET A 117 26.13 4.64 24.80
C MET A 117 27.60 4.23 24.91
N THR A 118 28.10 3.48 23.92
CA THR A 118 29.52 3.06 23.89
C THR A 118 30.46 4.26 23.78
N HIS A 119 30.06 5.28 23.02
CA HIS A 119 30.85 6.50 22.88
C HIS A 119 30.85 7.33 24.17
N TYR A 120 29.72 7.39 24.87
CA TYR A 120 29.62 8.04 26.20
C TYR A 120 30.42 7.31 27.27
N LEU A 121 30.44 5.98 27.27
CA LEU A 121 31.20 5.19 28.26
C LEU A 121 32.72 5.21 28.05
N ARG A 122 33.18 5.58 26.85
CA ARG A 122 34.60 5.75 26.53
C ARG A 122 35.11 7.16 26.82
N GLN A 123 34.23 8.06 27.24
CA GLN A 123 34.50 9.45 27.54
C GLN A 123 34.51 9.65 29.06
#